data_AF-A0A1M5AMH9-F1
#
_entry.id   AF-A0A1M5AMH9-F1
#
_cell.length_a   1.000
_cell.length_b   1.000
_cell.length_c   1.000
_cell.angle_alpha   90.00
_cell.angle_beta   90.00
_cell.angle_gamma   90.00
#
_symmetry.space_group_name_H-M   'P 1'
#
loop_
_entity.id
_entity.type
_entity.pdbx_description
1 polymer ?
#
loop_
_entity_poly.entity_id
_entity_poly.type
_entity_poly.pdbx_seq_one_letter_code
_entity_poly.pdbx_strand_id
1 'polypeptide(L)'
;MEFGLTDKLCKKIKLDTLQRPEEQEAAFCWEVNFDIAFRKMIIFIVNASSRFAVIAYGISPGDLRKNLPGIAEGLIRQAMRDCIGIPETAIDAYFDAAGEAKLTKTHGKKAVGNMTRLMMDAPCWRVPVFTDIVYQDEMTDIANHEIFKDGPRDRDYRVVMEKMVDDLMRLGIISKEKRNMPRGASYAQLKQEVMKLQMGAEPSEDVAEYLRGGINESRWKHILTEDEAMELHNRLNELR
;
A
#
# COMPACT_ATOMS: atom_id res chain seq x y z
N MET A 1 1.03 -0.99 17.65
CA MET A 1 0.19 -0.96 16.43
C MET A 1 -0.94 -1.94 16.63
N GLU A 2 -2.11 -1.76 16.01
CA GLU A 2 -3.23 -2.71 16.15
C GLU A 2 -3.75 -3.20 14.80
N PHE A 3 -3.92 -4.51 14.68
CA PHE A 3 -4.55 -5.19 13.56
C PHE A 3 -5.92 -5.74 13.98
N GLY A 4 -6.97 -5.01 13.61
CA GLY A 4 -8.37 -5.37 13.78
C GLY A 4 -8.76 -6.48 12.81
N LEU A 5 -9.06 -7.67 13.32
CA LEU A 5 -9.43 -8.81 12.46
C LEU A 5 -10.95 -8.97 12.42
N THR A 6 -11.50 -9.22 11.24
CA THR A 6 -12.92 -9.58 11.13
C THR A 6 -13.18 -10.98 11.70
N ASP A 7 -14.40 -11.21 12.21
CA ASP A 7 -14.82 -12.54 12.65
C ASP A 7 -14.69 -13.60 11.54
N LYS A 8 -14.89 -13.19 10.27
CA LYS A 8 -14.68 -14.04 9.09
C LYS A 8 -13.23 -14.53 9.04
N LEU A 9 -12.27 -13.61 9.18
CA LEU A 9 -10.85 -13.93 9.14
C LEU A 9 -10.43 -14.79 10.34
N CYS A 10 -10.84 -14.43 11.57
CA CYS A 10 -10.53 -15.20 12.77
C CYS A 10 -10.95 -16.66 12.63
N LYS A 11 -12.18 -16.92 12.15
CA LYS A 11 -12.67 -18.27 11.86
C LYS A 11 -11.82 -18.99 10.81
N LYS A 12 -11.39 -18.29 9.76
CA LYS A 12 -10.58 -18.87 8.66
C LYS A 12 -9.20 -19.31 9.13
N ILE A 13 -8.54 -18.54 9.99
CA ILE A 13 -7.20 -18.85 10.53
C ILE A 13 -7.25 -19.59 11.88
N LYS A 14 -8.48 -19.89 12.35
CA LYS A 14 -8.80 -20.56 13.61
C LYS A 14 -8.23 -19.84 14.85
N LEU A 15 -8.19 -18.51 14.81
CA LEU A 15 -7.71 -17.71 15.92
C LEU A 15 -8.84 -17.49 16.92
N ASP A 16 -8.60 -17.86 18.18
CA ASP A 16 -9.57 -17.72 19.26
C ASP A 16 -9.54 -16.31 19.86
N THR A 17 -10.66 -15.91 20.46
CA THR A 17 -10.91 -14.70 21.26
C THR A 17 -9.89 -13.56 21.11
N LEU A 18 -10.29 -12.51 20.38
CA LEU A 18 -9.53 -11.27 20.31
C LEU A 18 -9.93 -10.30 21.41
N GLN A 19 -8.93 -9.58 21.93
CA GLN A 19 -9.14 -8.46 22.83
C GLN A 19 -9.82 -7.31 22.09
N ARG A 20 -10.56 -6.48 22.83
CA ARG A 20 -11.10 -5.23 22.28
C ARG A 20 -9.91 -4.28 22.01
N PRO A 21 -9.97 -3.45 20.96
CA PRO A 21 -9.00 -2.39 20.75
C PRO A 21 -8.75 -1.57 22.00
N GLU A 22 -7.48 -1.27 22.26
CA GLU A 22 -7.14 -0.17 23.16
C GLU A 22 -7.44 1.15 22.43
N GLU A 23 -7.65 2.23 23.18
CA GLU A 23 -7.86 3.55 22.55
C GLU A 23 -6.52 4.04 21.99
N GLN A 24 -6.23 3.64 20.74
CA GLN A 24 -5.03 4.01 20.00
C GLN A 24 -5.35 5.03 18.90
N GLU A 25 -4.35 5.82 18.53
CA GLU A 25 -4.39 6.70 17.37
C GLU A 25 -4.71 5.92 16.08
N ALA A 26 -5.83 6.26 15.44
CA ALA A 26 -6.39 5.51 14.32
C ALA A 26 -5.46 5.39 13.10
N ALA A 27 -4.50 6.31 12.95
CA ALA A 27 -3.47 6.21 11.91
C ALA A 27 -2.51 5.01 12.11
N PHE A 28 -2.45 4.44 13.31
CA PHE A 28 -1.69 3.21 13.63
C PHE A 28 -2.57 1.94 13.71
N CYS A 29 -3.87 2.07 13.45
CA CYS A 29 -4.83 0.97 13.46
C CYS A 29 -5.13 0.53 12.03
N TRP A 30 -5.15 -0.79 11.81
CA TRP A 30 -5.41 -1.40 10.51
C TRP A 30 -6.47 -2.49 10.64
N GLU A 31 -7.33 -2.60 9.65
CA GLU A 31 -8.32 -3.66 9.54
C GLU A 31 -7.84 -4.73 8.57
N VAL A 32 -8.01 -6.00 8.93
CA VAL A 32 -7.61 -7.13 8.08
C VAL A 32 -8.81 -8.01 7.81
N ASN A 33 -9.06 -8.24 6.53
CA ASN A 33 -10.08 -9.17 6.06
C ASN A 33 -9.58 -9.90 4.82
N PHE A 34 -10.37 -10.86 4.36
CA PHE A 34 -10.06 -11.61 3.16
C PHE A 34 -11.30 -11.89 2.32
N ASP A 35 -11.06 -12.20 1.06
CA ASP A 35 -11.98 -12.96 0.23
C ASP A 35 -11.28 -14.12 -0.49
N ILE A 36 -12.03 -14.87 -1.30
CA ILE A 36 -11.50 -15.97 -2.09
C ILE A 36 -11.47 -15.60 -3.57
N ALA A 37 -10.27 -15.63 -4.15
CA ALA A 37 -10.05 -15.50 -5.59
C ALA A 37 -9.23 -16.71 -6.08
N PHE A 38 -9.63 -17.31 -7.19
CA PHE A 38 -8.91 -18.47 -7.77
C PHE A 38 -8.56 -19.57 -6.75
N ARG A 39 -9.50 -19.90 -5.84
CA ARG A 39 -9.36 -20.89 -4.75
C ARG A 39 -8.32 -20.56 -3.67
N LYS A 40 -7.67 -19.39 -3.70
CA LYS A 40 -6.77 -18.91 -2.65
C LYS A 40 -7.32 -17.64 -1.99
N MET A 41 -6.72 -17.25 -0.87
CA MET A 41 -7.09 -16.03 -0.18
C MET A 41 -6.54 -14.81 -0.94
N ILE A 42 -7.39 -13.80 -1.09
CA ILE A 42 -6.98 -12.42 -1.33
C ILE A 42 -7.26 -11.64 -0.05
N ILE A 43 -6.24 -11.00 0.50
CA ILE A 43 -6.23 -10.34 1.80
C ILE A 43 -6.20 -8.84 1.57
N PHE A 44 -6.99 -8.13 2.37
CA PHE A 44 -7.11 -6.70 2.38
C PHE A 44 -6.68 -6.21 3.76
N ILE A 45 -5.67 -5.33 3.80
CA ILE A 45 -5.18 -4.67 5.00
C ILE A 45 -5.45 -3.18 4.82
N VAL A 46 -6.32 -2.58 5.62
CA VAL A 46 -6.86 -1.23 5.37
C VAL A 46 -6.70 -0.36 6.61
N ASN A 47 -6.01 0.77 6.48
CA ASN A 47 -5.81 1.71 7.56
C ASN A 47 -7.14 2.30 8.05
N ALA A 48 -7.35 2.31 9.37
CA ALA A 48 -8.61 2.71 9.98
C ALA A 48 -8.90 4.22 9.85
N SER A 49 -7.84 5.04 9.76
CA SER A 49 -7.95 6.49 9.57
C SER A 49 -8.08 6.86 8.09
N SER A 50 -7.12 6.45 7.26
CA SER A 50 -6.96 6.96 5.89
C SER A 50 -7.61 6.12 4.81
N ARG A 51 -8.05 4.89 5.13
CA ARG A 51 -8.40 3.82 4.18
C ARG A 51 -7.25 3.34 3.30
N PHE A 52 -6.01 3.78 3.57
CA PHE A 52 -4.86 3.30 2.83
C PHE A 52 -4.81 1.78 2.89
N ALA A 53 -4.78 1.15 1.72
CA ALA A 53 -5.01 -0.27 1.58
C ALA A 53 -3.77 -0.97 1.06
N VAL A 54 -3.67 -2.24 1.41
CA VAL A 54 -2.71 -3.18 0.87
C VAL A 54 -3.45 -4.45 0.50
N ILE A 55 -3.20 -4.95 -0.72
CA ILE A 55 -3.86 -6.13 -1.26
C ILE A 55 -2.81 -7.19 -1.52
N ALA A 56 -3.02 -8.38 -0.95
CA ALA A 56 -2.12 -9.51 -1.09
C ALA A 56 -2.87 -10.78 -1.49
N TYR A 57 -2.23 -11.63 -2.28
CA TYR A 57 -2.81 -12.87 -2.80
C TYR A 57 -1.99 -14.08 -2.35
N GLY A 58 -2.67 -15.22 -2.17
CA GLY A 58 -2.02 -16.52 -2.09
C GLY A 58 -1.40 -16.88 -0.74
N ILE A 59 -1.44 -15.99 0.26
CA ILE A 59 -0.97 -16.30 1.62
C ILE A 59 -1.90 -17.33 2.25
N SER A 60 -1.31 -18.40 2.78
CA SER A 60 -2.10 -19.48 3.37
C SER A 60 -2.70 -19.08 4.73
N PRO A 61 -3.84 -19.65 5.14
CA PRO A 61 -4.37 -19.44 6.49
C PRO A 61 -3.38 -19.85 7.59
N GLY A 62 -2.52 -20.83 7.33
CA GLY A 62 -1.51 -21.30 8.28
C GLY A 62 -0.40 -20.28 8.48
N ASP A 63 0.07 -19.64 7.40
CA ASP A 63 1.09 -18.60 7.47
C ASP A 63 0.57 -17.36 8.19
N LEU A 64 -0.67 -16.96 7.89
CA LEU A 64 -1.33 -15.89 8.63
C LEU A 64 -1.47 -16.21 10.12
N ARG A 65 -1.93 -17.42 10.47
CA ARG A 65 -2.02 -17.82 11.88
C ARG A 65 -0.66 -17.74 12.59
N LYS A 66 0.41 -18.12 11.89
CA LYS A 66 1.76 -18.16 12.45
C LYS A 66 2.35 -16.77 12.67
N ASN A 67 2.15 -15.84 11.74
CA ASN A 67 2.80 -14.53 11.78
C ASN A 67 2.01 -13.43 11.03
N LEU A 68 0.73 -13.25 11.34
CA LEU A 68 -0.07 -12.17 10.74
C LEU A 68 0.59 -10.78 10.93
N PRO A 69 1.04 -10.39 12.14
CA PRO A 69 1.64 -9.07 12.33
C PRO A 69 2.84 -8.83 11.42
N GLY A 70 3.83 -9.72 11.41
CA GLY A 70 5.03 -9.52 10.57
C GLY A 70 4.73 -9.55 9.07
N ILE A 71 3.78 -10.39 8.63
CA ILE A 71 3.33 -10.39 7.22
C ILE A 71 2.66 -9.06 6.87
N ALA A 72 1.77 -8.57 7.72
CA ALA A 72 1.04 -7.32 7.49
C ALA A 72 1.97 -6.11 7.51
N GLU A 73 2.90 -6.03 8.48
CA GLU A 73 3.92 -4.98 8.54
C GLU A 73 4.78 -4.96 7.28
N GLY A 74 5.27 -6.12 6.82
CA GLY A 74 6.06 -6.21 5.58
C GLY A 74 5.30 -5.70 4.34
N LEU A 75 4.03 -6.08 4.23
CA LEU A 75 3.15 -5.61 3.14
C LEU A 75 2.87 -4.11 3.23
N ILE A 76 2.63 -3.57 4.43
CA ILE A 76 2.43 -2.12 4.65
C ILE A 76 3.70 -1.34 4.33
N ARG A 77 4.88 -1.82 4.75
CA ARG A 77 6.19 -1.23 4.40
C ARG A 77 6.34 -1.13 2.88
N GLN A 78 6.03 -2.23 2.18
CA GLN A 78 6.09 -2.26 0.73
C GLN A 78 5.11 -1.25 0.10
N ALA A 79 3.85 -1.21 0.54
CA ALA A 79 2.85 -0.29 0.01
C ALA A 79 3.18 1.19 0.30
N MET A 80 3.71 1.51 1.49
CA MET A 80 4.14 2.89 1.81
C MET A 80 5.28 3.35 0.91
N ARG A 81 6.27 2.47 0.66
CA ARG A 81 7.36 2.74 -0.27
C ARG A 81 6.82 2.92 -1.69
N ASP A 82 5.97 1.99 -2.12
CA ASP A 82 5.58 1.86 -3.52
C ASP A 82 4.54 2.91 -3.92
N CYS A 83 3.47 3.08 -3.13
CA CYS A 83 2.40 4.02 -3.45
C CYS A 83 2.75 5.45 -3.02
N ILE A 84 3.25 5.63 -1.79
CA ILE A 84 3.50 6.98 -1.25
C ILE A 84 4.88 7.52 -1.68
N GLY A 85 5.86 6.63 -1.87
CA GLY A 85 7.23 7.01 -2.25
C GLY A 85 8.14 7.39 -1.08
N ILE A 86 7.71 7.19 0.17
CA ILE A 86 8.48 7.65 1.34
C ILE A 86 9.72 6.79 1.61
N PRO A 87 10.82 7.39 2.12
CA PRO A 87 12.06 6.66 2.38
C PRO A 87 11.92 5.69 3.56
N GLU A 88 12.79 4.67 3.61
CA GLU A 88 12.81 3.68 4.71
C GLU A 88 12.87 4.33 6.09
N THR A 89 13.64 5.40 6.25
CA THR A 89 13.76 6.09 7.54
C THR A 89 12.43 6.66 8.04
N ALA A 90 11.54 7.09 7.13
CA ALA A 90 10.19 7.53 7.50
C ALA A 90 9.26 6.35 7.78
N ILE A 91 9.42 5.25 7.04
CA ILE A 91 8.66 4.02 7.28
C ILE A 91 9.04 3.42 8.64
N ASP A 92 10.33 3.35 8.97
CA ASP A 92 10.82 2.93 10.28
C ASP A 92 10.27 3.82 11.40
N ALA A 93 10.33 5.13 11.24
CA ALA A 93 9.74 6.07 12.20
C ALA A 93 8.23 5.85 12.40
N TYR A 94 7.49 5.47 11.35
CA TYR A 94 6.08 5.10 11.47
C TYR A 94 5.88 3.86 12.36
N PHE A 95 6.63 2.79 12.11
CA PHE A 95 6.51 1.55 12.90
C PHE A 95 7.02 1.70 14.33
N ASP A 96 8.10 2.46 14.53
CA ASP A 96 8.61 2.79 15.87
C ASP A 96 7.57 3.58 16.68
N ALA A 97 6.94 4.59 16.07
CA ALA A 97 5.87 5.36 16.69
C ALA A 97 4.61 4.54 16.94
N ALA A 98 4.29 3.60 16.04
CA ALA A 98 3.13 2.72 16.20
C ALA A 98 3.31 1.73 17.35
N GLY A 99 4.56 1.33 17.65
CA GLY A 99 4.92 0.35 18.66
C GLY A 99 4.52 -1.08 18.29
N GLU A 100 4.78 -2.04 19.18
CA GLU A 100 4.55 -3.47 18.97
C GLU A 100 3.14 -3.78 18.43
N ALA A 101 3.07 -4.64 17.42
CA ALA A 101 1.81 -5.03 16.79
C ALA A 101 1.01 -6.03 17.64
N LYS A 102 -0.25 -5.70 17.87
CA LYS A 102 -1.24 -6.53 18.58
C LYS A 102 -2.39 -6.91 17.64
N LEU A 103 -2.97 -8.10 17.84
CA LEU A 103 -4.20 -8.51 17.17
C LEU A 103 -5.40 -8.14 18.04
N THR A 104 -6.37 -7.44 17.47
CA THR A 104 -7.56 -6.95 18.19
C THR A 104 -8.84 -7.17 17.39
N LYS A 105 -10.00 -6.98 18.01
CA LYS A 105 -11.26 -6.82 17.27
C LYS A 105 -11.19 -5.57 16.39
N THR A 106 -12.07 -5.47 15.39
CA THR A 106 -12.10 -4.30 14.50
C THR A 106 -12.37 -2.98 15.24
N HIS A 107 -11.81 -1.87 14.74
CA HIS A 107 -11.82 -0.53 15.37
C HIS A 107 -13.11 0.26 15.11
N GLY A 108 -14.24 -0.46 15.12
CA GLY A 108 -15.59 0.12 15.03
C GLY A 108 -16.17 0.19 13.61
N LYS A 109 -17.43 0.65 13.55
CA LYS A 109 -18.27 0.53 12.35
C LYS A 109 -17.72 1.32 11.15
N LYS A 110 -17.10 2.49 11.37
CA LYS A 110 -16.53 3.31 10.29
C LYS A 110 -15.39 2.57 9.59
N ALA A 111 -14.43 2.03 10.35
CA ALA A 111 -13.29 1.28 9.81
C ALA A 111 -13.75 0.03 9.05
N VAL A 112 -14.68 -0.74 9.62
CA VAL A 112 -15.26 -1.92 8.95
C VAL A 112 -16.03 -1.55 7.68
N GLY A 113 -16.85 -0.50 7.71
CA GLY A 113 -17.60 -0.04 6.54
C GLY A 113 -16.68 0.43 5.43
N ASN A 114 -15.57 1.08 5.78
CA ASN A 114 -14.54 1.51 4.86
C ASN A 114 -13.87 0.34 4.13
N MET A 115 -13.37 -0.64 4.88
CA MET A 115 -12.78 -1.86 4.33
C MET A 115 -13.78 -2.66 3.50
N THR A 116 -15.02 -2.80 3.98
CA THR A 116 -16.07 -3.53 3.26
C THR A 116 -16.36 -2.88 1.90
N ARG A 117 -16.43 -1.54 1.85
CA ARG A 117 -16.63 -0.82 0.59
C ARG A 117 -15.51 -1.10 -0.41
N LEU A 118 -14.25 -1.01 0.04
CA LEU A 118 -13.09 -1.32 -0.80
C LEU A 118 -13.14 -2.75 -1.34
N MET A 119 -13.49 -3.73 -0.49
CA MET A 119 -13.63 -5.12 -0.92
C MET A 119 -14.75 -5.34 -1.94
N MET A 120 -15.83 -4.55 -1.90
CA MET A 120 -16.91 -4.59 -2.89
C MET A 120 -16.50 -3.97 -4.23
N ASP A 121 -15.63 -2.96 -4.19
CA ASP A 121 -15.17 -2.24 -5.38
C ASP A 121 -14.02 -2.98 -6.09
N ALA A 122 -13.18 -3.72 -5.35
CA ALA A 122 -12.02 -4.43 -5.90
C ALA A 122 -12.30 -5.35 -7.11
N PRO A 123 -13.38 -6.16 -7.14
CA PRO A 123 -13.74 -6.96 -8.32
C PRO A 123 -14.09 -6.11 -9.57
N CYS A 124 -14.40 -4.83 -9.41
CA CYS A 124 -14.81 -3.93 -10.49
C CYS A 124 -13.64 -3.19 -11.16
N TRP A 125 -12.43 -3.22 -10.59
CA TRP A 125 -11.28 -2.44 -11.11
C TRP A 125 -10.71 -2.95 -12.44
N ARG A 126 -11.24 -4.06 -12.99
CA ARG A 126 -10.81 -4.67 -14.27
C ARG A 126 -9.30 -4.96 -14.34
N VAL A 127 -8.68 -5.17 -13.19
CA VAL A 127 -7.28 -5.58 -13.05
C VAL A 127 -7.22 -7.07 -12.72
N PRO A 128 -6.33 -7.86 -13.37
CA PRO A 128 -6.17 -9.26 -13.04
C PRO A 128 -5.55 -9.45 -11.66
N VAL A 129 -5.90 -10.55 -10.99
CA VAL A 129 -5.13 -11.02 -9.84
C VAL A 129 -3.95 -11.84 -10.38
N PHE A 130 -2.74 -11.39 -10.10
CA PHE A 130 -1.51 -12.06 -10.49
C PHE A 130 -1.21 -13.20 -9.51
N THR A 131 -1.30 -14.44 -9.97
CA THR A 131 -1.36 -15.62 -9.08
C THR A 131 0.00 -16.11 -8.54
N ASP A 132 1.07 -15.61 -9.14
CA ASP A 132 2.47 -15.92 -8.89
C ASP A 132 3.16 -14.90 -7.98
N ILE A 133 2.52 -13.76 -7.73
CA ILE A 133 3.01 -12.72 -6.83
C ILE A 133 2.10 -12.59 -5.60
N VAL A 134 2.70 -12.34 -4.44
CA VAL A 134 1.93 -12.13 -3.20
C VAL A 134 1.36 -10.72 -3.16
N TYR A 135 2.22 -9.71 -3.25
CA TYR A 135 1.80 -8.31 -3.26
C TYR A 135 1.14 -7.95 -4.60
N GLN A 136 -0.12 -7.50 -4.56
CA GLN A 136 -0.88 -7.09 -5.75
C GLN A 136 -0.74 -5.59 -5.92
N ASP A 137 0.33 -5.17 -6.59
CA ASP A 137 0.74 -3.77 -6.73
C ASP A 137 -0.30 -2.91 -7.45
N GLU A 138 -0.80 -3.34 -8.61
CA GLU A 138 -1.76 -2.56 -9.41
C GLU A 138 -3.10 -2.41 -8.69
N MET A 139 -3.59 -3.47 -8.03
CA MET A 139 -4.81 -3.38 -7.21
C MET A 139 -4.61 -2.47 -6.00
N THR A 140 -3.43 -2.55 -5.36
CA THR A 140 -3.08 -1.70 -4.22
C THR A 140 -2.98 -0.24 -4.64
N ASP A 141 -2.40 0.05 -5.81
CA ASP A 141 -2.29 1.40 -6.35
C ASP A 141 -3.67 2.01 -6.66
N ILE A 142 -4.54 1.26 -7.34
CA ILE A 142 -5.92 1.71 -7.64
C ILE A 142 -6.67 2.01 -6.35
N ALA A 143 -6.62 1.09 -5.37
CA ALA A 143 -7.27 1.27 -4.08
C ALA A 143 -6.84 2.56 -3.37
N ASN A 144 -5.56 2.90 -3.46
CA ASN A 144 -4.98 4.08 -2.82
C ASN A 144 -5.18 5.38 -3.61
N HIS A 145 -5.60 5.30 -4.87
CA HIS A 145 -6.00 6.45 -5.69
C HIS A 145 -7.51 6.69 -5.73
N GLU A 146 -8.31 5.85 -5.05
CA GLU A 146 -9.74 6.09 -4.93
C GLU A 146 -10.05 7.37 -4.15
N ILE A 147 -11.19 7.98 -4.48
CA ILE A 147 -11.76 9.10 -3.75
C ILE A 147 -12.80 8.56 -2.77
N PHE A 148 -12.75 9.00 -1.53
CA PHE A 148 -13.72 8.62 -0.51
C PHE A 148 -14.20 9.82 0.31
N LYS A 149 -15.36 9.67 0.96
CA LYS A 149 -15.91 10.68 1.87
C LYS A 149 -15.21 10.59 3.23
N ASP A 150 -14.41 11.59 3.57
CA ASP A 150 -13.63 11.73 4.79
C ASP A 150 -14.24 12.73 5.78
N GLY A 151 -15.57 12.72 5.93
CA GLY A 151 -16.25 13.63 6.84
C GLY A 151 -17.77 13.62 6.70
N PRO A 152 -18.48 14.29 7.63
CA PRO A 152 -19.93 14.35 7.59
C PRO A 152 -20.46 15.28 6.49
N ARG A 153 -19.65 16.24 6.01
CA ARG A 153 -20.11 17.22 5.01
C ARG A 153 -19.93 16.66 3.61
N ASP A 154 -20.81 17.07 2.70
CA ASP A 154 -20.81 16.58 1.31
C ASP A 154 -19.60 17.04 0.48
N ARG A 155 -18.78 17.94 1.02
CA ARG A 155 -17.54 18.41 0.36
C ARG A 155 -16.28 17.75 0.91
N ASP A 156 -16.41 16.91 1.94
CA ASP A 156 -15.27 16.26 2.58
C ASP A 156 -14.89 15.00 1.78
N TYR A 157 -14.44 15.16 0.53
CA TYR A 157 -13.88 14.08 -0.28
C TYR A 157 -12.36 14.17 -0.34
N ARG A 158 -11.69 13.04 -0.20
CA ARG A 158 -10.23 12.94 -0.20
C ARG A 158 -9.78 11.75 -1.04
N VAL A 159 -8.60 11.86 -1.64
CA VAL A 159 -7.88 10.71 -2.18
C VAL A 159 -7.31 9.91 -1.01
N VAL A 160 -7.46 8.59 -1.04
CA VAL A 160 -7.02 7.67 0.03
C VAL A 160 -5.53 7.90 0.40
N MET A 161 -4.65 7.91 -0.59
CA MET A 161 -3.22 8.14 -0.40
C MET A 161 -2.92 9.51 0.22
N GLU A 162 -3.57 10.58 -0.25
CA GLU A 162 -3.37 11.92 0.31
C GLU A 162 -3.76 11.99 1.78
N LYS A 163 -4.82 11.28 2.18
CA LYS A 163 -5.22 11.21 3.58
C LYS A 163 -4.17 10.50 4.43
N MET A 164 -3.52 9.46 3.89
CA MET A 164 -2.42 8.79 4.59
C MET A 164 -1.21 9.71 4.75
N VAL A 165 -0.85 10.46 3.71
CA VAL A 165 0.22 11.48 3.76
C VAL A 165 -0.09 12.53 4.83
N ASP A 166 -1.33 13.01 4.89
CA ASP A 166 -1.75 13.96 5.93
C ASP A 166 -1.63 13.38 7.34
N ASP A 167 -1.98 12.10 7.52
CA ASP A 167 -1.81 11.41 8.81
C ASP A 167 -0.33 11.32 9.18
N LEU A 168 0.55 10.94 8.24
CA LEU A 168 1.99 10.90 8.47
C LEU A 168 2.58 12.29 8.80
N MET A 169 2.10 13.35 8.16
CA MET A 169 2.49 14.72 8.49
C MET A 169 2.02 15.14 9.88
N ARG A 170 0.78 14.82 10.22
CA ARG A 170 0.19 15.12 11.54
C ARG A 170 0.94 14.40 12.66
N LEU A 171 1.42 13.19 12.40
CA LEU A 171 2.23 12.40 13.32
C LEU A 171 3.69 12.88 13.39
N GLY A 172 4.11 13.84 12.55
CA GLY A 172 5.49 14.33 12.49
C GLY A 172 6.48 13.36 11.85
N ILE A 173 5.99 12.32 11.15
CA ILE A 173 6.82 11.31 10.49
C ILE A 173 7.44 11.86 9.20
N ILE A 174 6.68 12.70 8.47
CA ILE A 174 7.15 13.37 7.26
C ILE A 174 6.92 14.89 7.34
N SER A 175 7.80 15.67 6.72
CA SER A 175 7.71 17.14 6.69
C SER A 175 6.87 17.64 5.49
N LYS A 176 6.34 18.87 5.60
CA LYS A 176 5.64 19.55 4.50
C LYS A 176 6.52 19.77 3.26
N GLU A 177 7.83 19.93 3.44
CA GLU A 177 8.78 20.11 2.33
C GLU A 177 8.93 18.84 1.47
N LYS A 178 8.77 17.66 2.09
CA LYS A 178 8.72 16.36 1.39
C LYS A 178 7.38 16.06 0.73
N ARG A 179 6.40 16.99 0.79
CA ARG A 179 5.15 16.91 0.02
C ARG A 179 5.40 17.03 -1.49
N ASN A 180 6.52 17.62 -1.88
CA ASN A 180 7.01 17.68 -3.27
C ASN A 180 7.70 16.38 -3.71
N MET A 181 7.30 15.25 -3.13
CA MET A 181 7.63 13.96 -3.72
C MET A 181 6.90 13.90 -5.06
N PRO A 182 7.56 13.52 -6.17
CA PRO A 182 6.89 13.28 -7.43
C PRO A 182 5.65 12.46 -7.16
N ARG A 183 4.46 12.99 -7.49
CA ARG A 183 3.21 12.25 -7.32
C ARG A 183 3.45 10.89 -7.96
N GLY A 184 3.42 9.84 -7.16
CA GLY A 184 3.85 8.50 -7.54
C GLY A 184 3.45 8.26 -8.98
N ALA A 185 4.44 8.22 -9.87
CA ALA A 185 4.17 7.92 -11.26
C ALA A 185 3.52 6.54 -11.23
N SER A 186 2.23 6.48 -11.55
CA SER A 186 1.50 5.22 -11.62
C SER A 186 2.28 4.26 -12.53
N TYR A 187 2.06 2.96 -12.38
CA TYR A 187 2.66 1.96 -13.27
C TYR A 187 2.54 2.37 -14.76
N ALA A 188 1.42 2.98 -15.15
CA ALA A 188 1.20 3.52 -16.49
C ALA A 188 2.06 4.76 -16.83
N GLN A 189 2.31 5.65 -15.88
CA GLN A 189 3.17 6.83 -16.06
C GLN A 189 4.64 6.44 -16.13
N LEU A 190 5.11 5.53 -15.26
CA LEU A 190 6.46 4.97 -15.37
C LEU A 190 6.66 4.30 -16.74
N LYS A 191 5.68 3.52 -17.20
CA LYS A 191 5.72 2.89 -18.53
C LYS A 191 5.73 3.90 -19.68
N GLN A 192 5.00 5.01 -19.58
CA GLN A 192 5.05 6.09 -20.58
C GLN A 192 6.40 6.81 -20.59
N GLU A 193 6.97 7.09 -19.43
CA GLU A 193 8.27 7.78 -19.31
C GLU A 193 9.43 6.88 -19.78
N VAL A 194 9.34 5.57 -19.55
CA VAL A 194 10.27 4.58 -20.11
C VAL A 194 10.16 4.50 -21.63
N MET A 195 8.93 4.49 -22.16
CA MET A 195 8.71 4.50 -23.61
C MET A 195 9.25 5.79 -24.25
N LYS A 196 9.13 6.94 -23.56
CA LYS A 196 9.76 8.21 -23.97
C LYS A 196 11.29 8.12 -23.99
N LEU A 197 11.90 7.54 -22.96
CA LEU A 197 13.35 7.31 -22.90
C LEU A 197 13.84 6.40 -24.03
N GLN A 198 13.13 5.30 -24.33
CA GLN A 198 13.42 4.41 -25.45
C GLN A 198 13.34 5.15 -26.81
N MET A 199 12.41 6.10 -26.94
CA MET A 199 12.27 6.97 -28.11
C MET A 199 13.24 8.17 -28.13
N GLY A 200 14.13 8.29 -27.15
CA GLY A 200 15.17 9.33 -27.10
C GLY A 200 14.72 10.69 -26.52
N ALA A 201 13.59 10.74 -25.83
CA ALA A 201 13.14 11.93 -25.11
C ALA A 201 13.67 11.95 -23.66
N GLU A 202 13.94 13.15 -23.14
CA GLU A 202 14.35 13.33 -21.74
C GLU A 202 13.18 12.98 -20.79
N PRO A 203 13.46 12.30 -19.66
CA PRO A 203 12.44 11.98 -18.67
C PRO A 203 12.05 13.24 -17.90
N SER A 204 10.85 13.27 -17.32
CA SER A 204 10.52 14.33 -16.38
C SER A 204 11.49 14.37 -15.19
N GLU A 205 11.74 15.57 -14.65
CA GLU A 205 12.65 15.79 -13.51
C GLU A 205 12.26 14.94 -12.28
N ASP A 206 10.96 14.76 -12.12
CA ASP A 206 10.27 13.88 -11.18
C ASP A 206 10.68 12.40 -11.30
N VAL A 207 10.71 11.86 -12.53
CA VAL A 207 11.13 10.47 -12.79
C VAL A 207 12.64 10.32 -12.68
N ALA A 208 13.40 11.33 -13.10
CA ALA A 208 14.83 11.35 -12.91
C ALA A 208 15.20 11.31 -11.41
N GLU A 209 14.47 12.02 -10.54
CA GLU A 209 14.69 12.00 -9.09
C GLU A 209 14.34 10.65 -8.45
N TYR A 210 13.23 10.05 -8.86
CA TYR A 210 12.83 8.71 -8.42
C TYR A 210 13.86 7.64 -8.82
N LEU A 211 14.38 7.70 -10.05
CA LEU A 211 15.41 6.79 -10.54
C LEU A 211 16.77 7.00 -9.85
N ARG A 212 17.09 8.25 -9.45
CA ARG A 212 18.29 8.59 -8.65
C ARG A 212 18.26 7.95 -7.25
N GLY A 213 17.08 7.63 -6.71
CA GLY A 213 16.91 6.96 -5.41
C GLY A 213 17.29 5.48 -5.38
N GLY A 214 17.64 4.91 -6.53
CA GLY A 214 18.01 3.50 -6.68
C GLY A 214 16.91 2.71 -7.40
N ILE A 215 17.31 1.98 -8.46
CA ILE A 215 16.42 1.10 -9.22
C ILE A 215 16.01 -0.06 -8.30
N ASN A 216 14.78 -0.05 -7.80
CA ASN A 216 14.21 -1.23 -7.17
C ASN A 216 13.90 -2.25 -8.28
N GLU A 217 14.84 -3.16 -8.58
CA GLU A 217 14.74 -4.16 -9.65
C GLU A 217 13.41 -4.94 -9.68
N SER A 218 12.78 -5.13 -8.51
CA SER A 218 11.51 -5.87 -8.42
C SER A 218 10.33 -5.17 -9.12
N ARG A 219 10.36 -3.83 -9.23
CA ARG A 219 9.36 -3.04 -9.96
C ARG A 219 9.55 -3.08 -11.48
N TRP A 220 10.77 -3.31 -11.95
CA TRP A 220 11.14 -3.19 -13.36
C TRP A 220 11.07 -4.50 -14.14
N LYS A 221 11.23 -5.64 -13.46
CA LYS A 221 11.20 -6.99 -14.09
C LYS A 221 9.89 -7.34 -14.81
N HIS A 222 8.82 -6.59 -14.55
CA HIS A 222 7.52 -6.73 -15.22
C HIS A 222 7.28 -5.70 -16.34
N ILE A 223 8.16 -4.69 -16.48
CA ILE A 223 8.05 -3.55 -17.41
C ILE A 223 9.11 -3.63 -18.51
N LEU A 224 10.32 -4.02 -18.13
CA LEU A 224 11.50 -4.09 -18.97
C LEU A 224 12.14 -5.47 -18.80
N THR A 225 12.68 -5.99 -19.90
CA THR A 225 13.66 -7.08 -19.84
C THR A 225 14.89 -6.65 -19.05
N GLU A 226 15.67 -7.60 -18.53
CA GLU A 226 16.93 -7.27 -17.83
C GLU A 226 17.87 -6.42 -18.70
N ASP A 227 17.89 -6.68 -20.01
CA ASP A 227 18.67 -5.91 -20.99
C ASP A 227 18.17 -4.46 -21.11
N GLU A 228 16.86 -4.24 -21.20
CA GLU A 228 16.27 -2.90 -21.28
C GLU A 228 16.44 -2.10 -19.97
N ALA A 229 16.36 -2.77 -18.81
CA ALA A 229 16.59 -2.13 -17.51
C ALA A 229 18.05 -1.69 -17.35
N MET A 230 18.99 -2.52 -17.82
CA MET A 230 20.41 -2.23 -17.82
C MET A 230 20.78 -1.13 -18.83
N GLU A 231 20.14 -1.10 -20.00
CA GLU A 231 20.29 -0.02 -20.98
C GLU A 231 19.78 1.32 -20.41
N LEU A 232 18.62 1.32 -19.74
CA LEU A 232 18.06 2.50 -19.10
C LEU A 232 18.98 3.03 -17.99
N HIS A 233 19.51 2.12 -17.16
CA HIS A 233 20.48 2.45 -16.11
C HIS A 233 21.74 3.11 -16.66
N ASN A 234 22.29 2.56 -17.75
CA ASN A 234 23.48 3.11 -18.41
C ASN A 234 23.22 4.49 -19.02
N ARG A 235 22.10 4.67 -19.75
CA ARG A 235 21.73 5.97 -20.36
C ARG A 235 21.49 7.06 -19.32
N LEU A 236 20.91 6.72 -18.16
CA LEU A 236 20.74 7.67 -17.06
C LEU A 236 22.07 8.08 -16.42
N ASN A 237 23.07 7.19 -16.41
CA ASN A 237 24.42 7.51 -15.94
C ASN A 237 25.23 8.34 -16.95
N GLU A 238 24.92 8.24 -18.24
CA GLU A 238 25.53 9.05 -19.31
C GLU A 238 25.00 10.50 -19.35
N LEU A 239 23.82 10.76 -18.80
CA LEU A 239 23.25 12.11 -18.64
C LEU A 239 23.83 12.88 -17.43
N ARG A 240 24.92 12.38 -16.81
CA ARG A 240 25.75 13.09 -15.81
C ARG A 240 26.65 14.14 -16.44
#